data_AF-A0A813FIU0-F1
#
_entry.id   AF-A0A813FIU0-F1
#
_cell.length_a   1.000
_cell.length_b   1.000
_cell.length_c   1.000
_cell.angle_alpha   90.00
_cell.angle_beta   90.00
_cell.angle_gamma   90.00
#
_symmetry.space_group_name_H-M   'P 1'
#
loop_
_entity.id
_entity.type
_entity.pdbx_description
1 polymer ?
#
loop_
_entity_poly.entity_id
_entity_poly.type
_entity_poly.pdbx_seq_one_letter_code
_entity_poly.pdbx_strand_id
1 'polypeptide(L)'
;MELWRWVQASPAVHLVSRQVPTALPGFPNGLVLHDVGLARSRLRGRSEETLFVEDPVLAQRLRRGLSFAETVGGEGGPTLIRRGLPKFFDLDVEAFANSLQATGLGDPLSQPGCFQGDVSAQNSGAEQKLRQQVADSLVQRVSDAWRAGRRILVSRLEKANGENAQVSYMSATGQWVLCSKNVSLLASAPSEVSLPQWSDHRYRFARHVAELWFDQLGRLEERGREALREALAARTLVGELVGGSGAHLVDYGALRSLRWFAVVPHDSPEACWAPSRSLAFLQGAGLPTVASEQIGPATGCGSPSELLGTLRAASEAAEAAPLAEAGEGFVLYFVSVPEGAVDLSAASTVWLGKLKTAEYRLLRRVCEKAKHFARGAGCILVEDVLTEFRRE
;
A
#
# COMPACT_ATOMS: atom_id res chain seq x y z
N MET A 1 -19.07 8.32 -10.19
CA MET A 1 -19.18 9.80 -9.96
C MET A 1 -19.15 10.21 -8.49
N GLU A 2 -19.66 9.41 -7.55
CA GLU A 2 -19.73 9.82 -6.13
C GLU A 2 -18.34 10.12 -5.50
N LEU A 3 -17.32 9.31 -5.80
CA LEU A 3 -15.98 9.51 -5.27
C LEU A 3 -15.39 10.87 -5.69
N TRP A 4 -15.59 11.28 -6.94
CA TRP A 4 -15.11 12.58 -7.42
C TRP A 4 -15.79 13.76 -6.72
N ARG A 5 -17.12 13.70 -6.57
CA ARG A 5 -17.87 14.72 -5.80
C ARG A 5 -17.36 14.82 -4.37
N TRP A 6 -17.05 13.69 -3.74
CA TRP A 6 -16.43 13.67 -2.43
C TRP A 6 -15.03 14.28 -2.43
N VAL A 7 -14.17 13.99 -3.42
CA VAL A 7 -12.84 14.60 -3.54
C VAL A 7 -12.95 16.13 -3.61
N GLN A 8 -13.90 16.65 -4.40
CA GLN A 8 -14.10 18.10 -4.55
C GLN A 8 -14.63 18.75 -3.27
N ALA A 9 -15.50 18.07 -2.53
CA ALA A 9 -16.12 18.59 -1.31
C ALA A 9 -15.29 18.36 -0.04
N SER A 10 -14.36 17.39 -0.05
CA SER A 10 -13.62 16.96 1.14
C SER A 10 -12.48 17.94 1.46
N PRO A 11 -12.56 18.66 2.59
CA PRO A 11 -11.51 19.61 2.94
C PRO A 11 -10.27 18.93 3.54
N ALA A 12 -10.30 17.61 3.71
CA ALA A 12 -9.15 16.79 4.09
C ALA A 12 -8.24 16.48 2.89
N VAL A 13 -8.71 16.74 1.68
CA VAL A 13 -8.07 16.34 0.44
C VAL A 13 -7.52 17.56 -0.29
N HIS A 14 -6.39 17.38 -0.95
CA HIS A 14 -5.76 18.33 -1.84
C HIS A 14 -5.67 17.74 -3.25
N LEU A 15 -6.02 18.56 -4.24
CA LEU A 15 -5.96 18.21 -5.65
C LEU A 15 -4.76 18.89 -6.32
N VAL A 16 -3.86 18.11 -6.93
CA VAL A 16 -2.84 18.65 -7.83
C VAL A 16 -3.32 18.42 -9.25
N SER A 17 -3.83 19.48 -9.89
CA SER A 17 -4.26 19.45 -11.29
C SER A 17 -3.14 19.92 -12.22
N ARG A 18 -3.04 19.33 -13.40
CA ARG A 18 -2.13 19.80 -14.47
C ARG A 18 -2.67 19.45 -15.83
N GLN A 19 -2.45 20.34 -16.79
CA GLN A 19 -2.76 20.06 -18.18
C GLN A 19 -1.65 19.17 -18.77
N VAL A 20 -2.07 18.14 -19.51
CA VAL A 20 -1.21 17.25 -20.28
C VAL A 20 -1.54 17.46 -21.74
N PRO A 21 -0.64 18.10 -22.51
CA PRO A 21 -0.80 18.20 -23.95
C PRO A 21 -0.91 16.81 -24.55
N THR A 22 -1.88 16.61 -25.44
CA THR A 22 -1.99 15.39 -26.23
C THR A 22 -2.38 15.73 -27.66
N ALA A 23 -1.83 14.99 -28.61
CA ALA A 23 -2.18 15.07 -30.03
C ALA A 23 -3.24 14.03 -30.42
N LEU A 24 -3.83 13.33 -29.44
CA LEU A 24 -4.77 12.25 -29.69
C LEU A 24 -6.11 12.77 -30.25
N PRO A 25 -6.66 12.13 -31.30
CA PRO A 25 -8.02 12.39 -31.75
C PRO A 25 -9.01 12.27 -30.59
N GLY A 26 -9.93 13.24 -30.46
CA GLY A 26 -10.90 13.30 -29.36
C GLY A 26 -10.45 14.09 -28.13
N PHE A 27 -9.18 14.50 -28.05
CA PHE A 27 -8.64 15.32 -26.96
C PHE A 27 -7.94 16.60 -27.50
N PRO A 28 -8.61 17.41 -28.33
CA PRO A 28 -7.96 18.49 -29.10
C PRO A 28 -7.31 19.56 -28.21
N ASN A 29 -7.80 19.73 -26.99
CA ASN A 29 -7.30 20.71 -26.02
C ASN A 29 -6.37 20.09 -24.96
N GLY A 30 -6.07 18.80 -25.07
CA GLY A 30 -5.35 18.04 -24.07
C GLY A 30 -6.24 17.40 -23.01
N LEU A 31 -5.57 16.88 -21.97
CA LEU A 31 -6.17 16.31 -20.77
C LEU A 31 -5.83 17.18 -19.55
N VAL A 32 -6.62 17.10 -18.50
CA VAL A 32 -6.22 17.51 -17.16
C VAL A 32 -6.06 16.25 -16.31
N LEU A 33 -4.87 16.09 -15.73
CA LEU A 33 -4.60 15.06 -14.73
C LEU A 33 -4.75 15.66 -13.34
N HIS A 34 -5.48 14.95 -12.48
CA HIS A 34 -5.64 15.30 -11.09
C HIS A 34 -5.06 14.21 -10.20
N ASP A 35 -4.02 14.52 -9.45
CA ASP A 35 -3.59 13.66 -8.34
C ASP A 35 -4.25 14.11 -7.05
N VAL A 36 -4.82 13.14 -6.34
CA VAL A 36 -5.49 13.35 -5.07
C VAL A 36 -4.55 12.93 -3.94
N GLY A 37 -4.34 13.82 -2.99
CA GLY A 37 -3.54 13.56 -1.80
C GLY A 37 -4.16 14.16 -0.55
N LEU A 38 -3.56 13.88 0.61
CA LEU A 38 -3.98 14.49 1.87
C LEU A 38 -3.54 15.97 1.92
N ALA A 39 -4.44 16.86 2.30
CA ALA A 39 -4.14 18.28 2.45
C ALA A 39 -3.21 18.52 3.65
N ARG A 40 -1.99 19.02 3.41
CA ARG A 40 -1.02 19.31 4.49
C ARG A 40 -1.54 20.34 5.50
N SER A 41 -2.40 21.27 5.07
CA SER A 41 -3.05 22.27 5.93
C SER A 41 -3.94 21.66 7.01
N ARG A 42 -4.34 20.39 6.85
CA ARG A 42 -5.13 19.63 7.82
C ARG A 42 -4.27 18.82 8.79
N LEU A 43 -2.97 18.68 8.52
CA LEU A 43 -2.08 18.01 9.44
C LEU A 43 -1.94 18.83 10.73
N ARG A 44 -1.75 20.16 10.71
CA ARG A 44 -1.75 21.04 11.93
C ARG A 44 -1.13 20.41 13.20
N GLY A 45 0.00 19.72 13.08
CA GLY A 45 0.67 19.03 14.20
C GLY A 45 0.18 17.60 14.50
N ARG A 46 -0.89 17.15 13.84
CA ARG A 46 -1.35 15.76 13.79
C ARG A 46 -0.59 14.95 12.74
N SER A 47 -0.47 13.66 13.00
CA SER A 47 0.05 12.71 12.01
C SER A 47 -0.99 12.37 10.94
N GLU A 48 -0.52 11.95 9.76
CA GLU A 48 -1.36 11.33 8.72
C GLU A 48 -2.16 10.16 9.29
N GLU A 49 -1.54 9.35 10.16
CA GLU A 49 -2.15 8.15 10.72
C GLU A 49 -3.34 8.48 11.62
N THR A 50 -3.19 9.49 12.48
CA THR A 50 -4.27 9.99 13.34
C THR A 50 -5.47 10.48 12.52
N LEU A 51 -5.25 11.14 11.38
CA LEU A 51 -6.36 11.59 10.53
C LEU A 51 -7.12 10.42 9.92
N PHE A 52 -6.42 9.41 9.41
CA PHE A 52 -7.06 8.24 8.81
C PHE A 52 -7.83 7.41 9.85
N VAL A 53 -7.37 7.35 11.09
CA VAL A 53 -8.05 6.59 12.14
C VAL A 53 -9.28 7.32 12.67
N GLU A 54 -9.23 8.66 12.79
CA GLU A 54 -10.37 9.45 13.29
C GLU A 54 -11.45 9.71 12.24
N ASP A 55 -11.16 9.57 10.95
CA ASP A 55 -12.11 9.79 9.85
C ASP A 55 -12.29 8.51 9.02
N PRO A 56 -13.31 7.67 9.35
CA PRO A 56 -13.60 6.44 8.63
C PRO A 56 -13.93 6.66 7.14
N VAL A 57 -14.55 7.80 6.80
CA VAL A 57 -14.89 8.13 5.41
C VAL A 57 -13.62 8.41 4.63
N LEU A 58 -12.69 9.16 5.21
CA LEU A 58 -11.36 9.40 4.63
C LEU A 58 -10.60 8.08 4.45
N ALA A 59 -10.56 7.20 5.44
CA ALA A 59 -9.92 5.88 5.34
C ALA A 59 -10.53 4.97 4.28
N GLN A 60 -11.83 5.04 4.09
CA GLN A 60 -12.52 4.25 3.08
C GLN A 60 -12.30 4.82 1.66
N ARG A 61 -12.35 6.15 1.49
CA ARG A 61 -12.38 6.79 0.17
C ARG A 61 -11.00 7.20 -0.34
N LEU A 62 -10.15 7.78 0.52
CA LEU A 62 -8.79 8.16 0.13
C LEU A 62 -7.90 6.92 0.06
N ARG A 63 -7.25 6.76 -1.09
CA ARG A 63 -6.29 5.69 -1.33
C ARG A 63 -4.88 6.27 -1.44
N ARG A 64 -3.87 5.46 -1.10
CA ARG A 64 -2.46 5.85 -1.28
C ARG A 64 -2.12 5.76 -2.77
N GLY A 65 -2.35 6.86 -3.48
CA GLY A 65 -2.33 6.93 -4.95
C GLY A 65 -3.76 6.91 -5.47
N LEU A 66 -4.28 8.08 -5.83
CA LEU A 66 -5.60 8.24 -6.41
C LEU A 66 -5.50 9.33 -7.48
N SER A 67 -5.87 9.02 -8.72
CA SER A 67 -5.80 10.00 -9.81
C SER A 67 -6.99 9.92 -10.76
N PHE A 68 -7.36 11.09 -11.26
CA PHE A 68 -8.41 11.27 -12.24
C PHE A 68 -7.87 11.93 -13.50
N ALA A 69 -8.53 11.72 -14.62
CA ALA A 69 -8.30 12.43 -15.87
C ALA A 69 -9.60 12.99 -16.44
N GLU A 70 -9.56 14.20 -16.98
CA GLU A 70 -10.67 14.82 -17.71
C GLU A 70 -10.18 15.47 -19.02
N THR A 71 -11.06 15.58 -20.01
CA THR A 71 -10.76 16.28 -21.27
C THR A 71 -10.86 17.78 -21.06
N VAL A 72 -9.88 18.55 -21.54
CA VAL A 72 -9.91 20.02 -21.43
C VAL A 72 -11.08 20.58 -22.24
N GLY A 73 -12.06 21.17 -21.56
CA GLY A 73 -13.26 21.74 -22.17
C GLY A 73 -14.24 20.70 -22.74
N GLY A 74 -14.06 19.41 -22.41
CA GLY A 74 -14.97 18.36 -22.83
C GLY A 74 -16.23 18.27 -21.96
N GLU A 75 -17.35 17.85 -22.57
CA GLU A 75 -18.56 17.49 -21.85
C GLU A 75 -18.39 16.08 -21.26
N GLY A 76 -17.80 16.01 -20.07
CA GLY A 76 -17.57 14.74 -19.39
C GLY A 76 -17.04 14.96 -17.98
N GLY A 77 -17.52 14.15 -17.04
CA GLY A 77 -16.92 14.12 -15.70
C GLY A 77 -15.54 13.44 -15.73
N PRO A 78 -14.68 13.70 -14.74
CA PRO A 78 -13.39 13.06 -14.65
C PRO A 78 -13.52 11.54 -14.48
N THR A 79 -12.64 10.83 -15.17
CA THR A 79 -12.50 9.38 -15.13
C THR A 79 -11.45 9.00 -14.10
N LEU A 80 -11.77 8.03 -13.23
CA LEU A 80 -10.81 7.45 -12.30
C LEU A 80 -9.82 6.59 -13.10
N ILE A 81 -8.55 7.00 -13.15
CA ILE A 81 -7.52 6.31 -13.94
C ILE A 81 -6.53 5.55 -13.06
N ARG A 82 -6.50 5.81 -11.75
CA ARG A 82 -5.62 5.14 -10.78
C ARG A 82 -6.28 5.06 -9.41
N ARG A 83 -6.23 3.88 -8.80
CA ARG A 83 -6.62 3.67 -7.40
C ARG A 83 -5.65 2.71 -6.72
N GLY A 84 -4.89 3.19 -5.74
CA GLY A 84 -3.97 2.39 -4.95
C GLY A 84 -4.63 1.72 -3.74
N LEU A 85 -3.82 1.08 -2.90
CA LEU A 85 -4.27 0.45 -1.66
C LEU A 85 -4.77 1.49 -0.64
N PRO A 86 -5.67 1.11 0.29
CA PRO A 86 -5.97 1.94 1.46
C PRO A 86 -4.70 2.23 2.27
N LYS A 87 -4.76 3.26 3.11
CA LYS A 87 -3.77 3.39 4.19
C LYS A 87 -3.95 2.20 5.14
N PHE A 88 -2.85 1.54 5.46
CA PHE A 88 -2.78 0.48 6.45
C PHE A 88 -1.67 0.75 7.47
N PHE A 89 -1.77 0.11 8.62
CA PHE A 89 -1.09 0.48 9.86
C PHE A 89 -0.24 -0.65 10.42
N ASP A 90 0.67 -0.30 11.34
CA ASP A 90 1.42 -1.31 12.08
C ASP A 90 0.42 -2.08 12.95
N LEU A 91 0.46 -3.41 12.84
CA LEU A 91 -0.41 -4.29 13.62
C LEU A 91 0.15 -4.41 15.03
N ASP A 92 -0.66 -4.05 16.02
CA ASP A 92 -0.37 -4.26 17.44
C ASP A 92 -1.25 -5.41 17.93
N VAL A 93 -0.62 -6.59 18.10
CA VAL A 93 -1.34 -7.84 18.44
C VAL A 93 -1.95 -7.77 19.84
N GLU A 94 -1.32 -7.06 20.77
CA GLU A 94 -1.84 -6.89 22.12
C GLU A 94 -3.02 -5.92 22.15
N ALA A 95 -2.95 -4.80 21.40
CA ALA A 95 -4.11 -3.94 21.22
C ALA A 95 -5.29 -4.70 20.59
N PHE A 96 -5.02 -5.58 19.60
CA PHE A 96 -6.03 -6.46 19.01
C PHE A 96 -6.63 -7.44 20.02
N ALA A 97 -5.79 -8.09 20.85
CA ALA A 97 -6.26 -8.98 21.92
C ALA A 97 -7.17 -8.26 22.93
N ASN A 98 -6.77 -7.07 23.37
CA ASN A 98 -7.56 -6.24 24.29
C ASN A 98 -8.89 -5.83 23.65
N SER A 99 -8.88 -5.48 22.36
CA SER A 99 -10.08 -5.14 21.59
C SER A 99 -11.05 -6.34 21.52
N LEU A 100 -10.55 -7.55 21.28
CA LEU A 100 -11.38 -8.77 21.26
C LEU A 100 -12.04 -9.02 22.63
N GLN A 101 -11.29 -8.88 23.72
CA GLN A 101 -11.82 -9.04 25.07
C GLN A 101 -12.93 -8.02 25.37
N ALA A 102 -12.75 -6.76 24.96
CA ALA A 102 -13.75 -5.71 25.15
C ALA A 102 -15.09 -6.00 24.43
N THR A 103 -15.07 -6.77 23.34
CA THR A 103 -16.30 -7.18 22.63
C THR A 103 -17.01 -8.40 23.23
N GLY A 104 -16.45 -9.03 24.26
CA GLY A 104 -16.97 -10.29 24.81
C GLY A 104 -16.75 -11.51 23.92
N LEU A 105 -15.98 -11.37 22.83
CA LEU A 105 -15.60 -12.46 21.93
C LEU A 105 -14.29 -13.16 22.37
N GLY A 106 -13.59 -12.62 23.38
CA GLY A 106 -12.39 -13.24 23.93
C GLY A 106 -12.71 -14.46 24.80
N ASP A 107 -11.85 -15.48 24.76
CA ASP A 107 -11.92 -16.60 25.69
C ASP A 107 -11.55 -16.11 27.11
N PRO A 108 -12.45 -16.24 28.12
CA PRO A 108 -12.19 -15.78 29.49
C PRO A 108 -10.94 -16.40 30.12
N LEU A 109 -10.51 -17.58 29.65
CA LEU A 109 -9.34 -18.30 30.16
C LEU A 109 -8.02 -17.80 29.53
N SER A 110 -8.10 -17.08 28.42
CA SER A 110 -6.95 -16.41 27.81
C SER A 110 -6.70 -15.04 28.44
N GLN A 111 -6.68 -14.98 29.78
CA GLN A 111 -6.18 -13.78 30.45
C GLN A 111 -4.74 -13.54 30.01
N PRO A 112 -4.37 -12.31 29.63
CA PRO A 112 -3.01 -11.99 29.23
C PRO A 112 -2.12 -12.24 30.45
N GLY A 113 -1.47 -13.40 30.47
CA GLY A 113 -0.54 -13.78 31.52
C GLY A 113 0.61 -12.78 31.51
N CYS A 114 0.56 -11.82 32.43
CA CYS A 114 1.66 -11.13 33.07
C CYS A 114 2.95 -10.86 32.24
N PHE A 115 2.84 -10.52 30.95
CA PHE A 115 3.90 -9.80 30.25
C PHE A 115 3.84 -8.32 30.68
N GLN A 116 3.98 -8.08 32.00
CA GLN A 116 4.41 -6.80 32.54
C GLN A 116 5.92 -6.69 32.29
N GLY A 117 6.32 -6.65 31.02
CA GLY A 117 7.61 -6.07 30.69
C GLY A 117 7.51 -4.58 31.03
N ASP A 118 8.37 -4.11 31.92
CA ASP A 118 8.58 -2.70 32.30
C ASP A 118 8.96 -1.83 31.08
N VAL A 119 8.04 -1.65 30.14
CA VAL A 119 8.13 -0.72 29.00
C VAL A 119 7.21 0.48 29.25
N SER A 120 6.91 0.77 30.52
CA SER A 120 6.29 2.04 30.94
C SER A 120 7.35 3.14 30.98
N ALA A 121 7.87 3.51 29.82
CA ALA A 121 8.62 4.74 29.66
C ALA A 121 8.23 5.40 28.33
N GLN A 122 7.30 6.35 28.43
CA GLN A 122 7.12 7.49 27.51
C GLN A 122 6.38 7.30 26.18
N ASN A 123 5.62 6.23 25.94
CA ASN A 123 4.66 6.28 24.84
C ASN A 123 3.54 7.27 25.21
N SER A 124 3.50 8.41 24.52
CA SER A 124 2.46 9.41 24.71
C SER A 124 1.08 8.76 24.57
N GLY A 125 0.13 9.09 25.45
CA GLY A 125 -1.21 8.47 25.45
C GLY A 125 -1.94 8.56 24.09
N ALA A 126 -1.53 9.49 23.22
CA ALA A 126 -2.03 9.60 21.85
C ALA A 126 -1.65 8.42 20.96
N GLU A 127 -0.43 7.88 21.06
CA GLU A 127 0.01 6.74 20.23
C GLU A 127 -0.69 5.45 20.65
N GLN A 128 -0.82 5.21 21.96
CA GLN A 128 -1.56 4.06 22.46
C GLN A 128 -3.03 4.11 22.04
N LYS A 129 -3.66 5.29 22.13
CA LYS A 129 -5.03 5.51 21.63
C LYS A 129 -5.15 5.20 20.14
N LEU A 130 -4.19 5.64 19.33
CA LEU A 130 -4.18 5.37 17.89
C LEU A 130 -4.12 3.86 17.60
N ARG A 131 -3.21 3.14 18.26
CA ARG A 131 -3.06 1.68 18.12
C ARG A 131 -4.34 0.94 18.52
N GLN A 132 -4.97 1.36 19.61
CA GLN A 132 -6.24 0.81 20.06
C GLN A 132 -7.35 1.01 19.02
N GLN A 133 -7.49 2.22 18.47
CA GLN A 133 -8.50 2.51 17.45
C GLN A 133 -8.27 1.72 16.13
N VAL A 134 -7.00 1.51 15.74
CA VAL A 134 -6.66 0.63 14.61
C VAL A 134 -7.10 -0.80 14.88
N ALA A 135 -6.82 -1.30 16.09
CA ALA A 135 -7.21 -2.64 16.53
C ALA A 135 -8.74 -2.80 16.59
N ASP A 136 -9.46 -1.83 17.13
CA ASP A 136 -10.93 -1.80 17.16
C ASP A 136 -11.51 -1.90 15.74
N SER A 137 -10.92 -1.17 14.77
CA SER A 137 -11.35 -1.23 13.37
C SER A 137 -11.14 -2.61 12.74
N LEU A 138 -10.02 -3.27 13.05
CA LEU A 138 -9.77 -4.65 12.61
C LEU A 138 -10.77 -5.61 13.26
N VAL A 139 -10.96 -5.55 14.59
CA VAL A 139 -11.92 -6.39 15.34
C VAL A 139 -13.33 -6.26 14.77
N GLN A 140 -13.78 -5.04 14.49
CA GLN A 140 -15.10 -4.80 13.90
C GLN A 140 -15.25 -5.57 12.58
N ARG A 141 -14.27 -5.45 11.67
CA ARG A 141 -14.32 -6.08 10.33
C ARG A 141 -14.27 -7.61 10.39
N VAL A 142 -13.43 -8.18 11.24
CA VAL A 142 -13.37 -9.65 11.39
C VAL A 142 -14.62 -10.18 12.09
N SER A 143 -15.16 -9.44 13.06
CA SER A 143 -16.42 -9.80 13.73
C SER A 143 -17.60 -9.79 12.77
N ASP A 144 -17.68 -8.78 11.90
CA ASP A 144 -18.73 -8.71 10.87
C ASP A 144 -18.64 -9.87 9.88
N ALA A 145 -17.43 -10.29 9.51
CA ALA A 145 -17.23 -11.49 8.70
C ALA A 145 -17.69 -12.77 9.42
N TRP A 146 -17.31 -12.97 10.69
CA TRP A 146 -17.74 -14.15 11.46
C TRP A 146 -19.26 -14.19 11.65
N ARG A 147 -19.90 -13.05 11.96
CA ARG A 147 -21.37 -12.94 12.04
C ARG A 147 -22.06 -13.31 10.73
N ALA A 148 -21.40 -13.05 9.59
CA ALA A 148 -21.88 -13.45 8.28
C ALA A 148 -21.59 -14.92 7.92
N GLY A 149 -21.13 -15.75 8.87
CA GLY A 149 -20.78 -17.15 8.61
C GLY A 149 -19.54 -17.31 7.73
N ARG A 150 -18.63 -16.32 7.76
CA ARG A 150 -17.40 -16.32 6.97
C ARG A 150 -16.19 -16.59 7.86
N ARG A 151 -15.14 -17.15 7.27
CA ARG A 151 -13.85 -17.39 7.93
C ARG A 151 -12.83 -16.35 7.49
N ILE A 152 -11.77 -16.17 8.28
CA ILE A 152 -10.69 -15.23 7.99
C ILE A 152 -9.43 -16.00 7.61
N LEU A 153 -9.04 -15.93 6.34
CA LEU A 153 -7.71 -16.33 5.90
C LEU A 153 -6.73 -15.18 6.15
N VAL A 154 -5.52 -15.51 6.58
CA VAL A 154 -4.44 -14.54 6.75
C VAL A 154 -3.31 -14.90 5.79
N SER A 155 -3.04 -14.00 4.85
CA SER A 155 -1.89 -14.14 3.94
C SER A 155 -0.79 -13.17 4.36
N ARG A 156 0.43 -13.70 4.47
CA ARG A 156 1.67 -12.98 4.75
C ARG A 156 2.40 -12.74 3.44
N LEU A 157 2.70 -11.49 3.12
CA LEU A 157 3.49 -11.09 1.96
C LEU A 157 4.75 -10.36 2.41
N GLU A 158 5.86 -10.55 1.69
CA GLU A 158 7.08 -9.75 1.92
C GLU A 158 6.75 -8.26 1.80
N LYS A 159 7.21 -7.47 2.77
CA LYS A 159 7.12 -6.02 2.72
C LYS A 159 8.38 -5.47 2.05
N ALA A 160 8.37 -5.42 0.72
CA ALA A 160 9.48 -4.85 -0.04
C ALA A 160 9.82 -3.42 0.42
N ASN A 161 11.10 -3.14 0.68
CA ASN A 161 11.57 -1.83 1.14
C ASN A 161 12.03 -0.97 -0.04
N GLY A 162 11.08 -0.39 -0.76
CA GLY A 162 11.33 0.43 -1.93
C GLY A 162 10.46 1.68 -2.00
N GLU A 163 10.31 2.20 -3.21
CA GLU A 163 9.38 3.27 -3.54
C GLU A 163 8.10 2.70 -4.15
N ASN A 164 6.96 3.23 -3.75
CA ASN A 164 5.69 2.73 -4.24
C ASN A 164 5.57 2.92 -5.76
N ALA A 165 5.20 1.84 -6.46
CA ALA A 165 4.98 1.79 -7.90
C ALA A 165 3.54 1.41 -8.20
N GLN A 166 2.90 2.13 -9.13
CA GLN A 166 1.55 1.81 -9.57
C GLN A 166 1.42 1.93 -11.08
N VAL A 167 0.66 1.01 -11.68
CA VAL A 167 0.39 1.02 -13.11
C VAL A 167 -1.08 0.72 -13.37
N SER A 168 -1.69 1.49 -14.27
CA SER A 168 -3.00 1.22 -14.84
C SER A 168 -3.02 1.60 -16.31
N TYR A 169 -4.13 1.34 -17.00
CA TYR A 169 -4.28 1.65 -18.41
C TYR A 169 -5.49 2.57 -18.64
N MET A 170 -5.32 3.62 -19.43
CA MET A 170 -6.39 4.54 -19.81
C MET A 170 -6.83 4.20 -21.24
N SER A 171 -7.85 3.33 -21.35
CA SER A 171 -8.33 2.84 -22.66
C SER A 171 -8.78 3.96 -23.60
N ALA A 172 -9.35 5.05 -23.06
CA ALA A 172 -9.81 6.19 -23.85
C ALA A 172 -8.69 6.87 -24.66
N THR A 173 -7.44 6.83 -24.19
CA THR A 173 -6.28 7.46 -24.85
C THR A 173 -5.25 6.45 -25.35
N GLY A 174 -5.43 5.17 -25.02
CA GLY A 174 -4.45 4.13 -25.31
C GLY A 174 -3.15 4.26 -24.51
N GLN A 175 -3.14 5.03 -23.43
CA GLN A 175 -1.92 5.34 -22.65
C GLN A 175 -1.85 4.56 -21.34
N TRP A 176 -0.63 4.24 -20.92
CA TRP A 176 -0.36 3.76 -19.57
C TRP A 176 -0.36 4.90 -18.58
N VAL A 177 -0.84 4.61 -17.38
CA VAL A 177 -0.84 5.51 -16.23
C VAL A 177 0.27 5.03 -15.29
N LEU A 178 1.41 5.71 -15.28
CA LEU A 178 2.65 5.25 -14.66
C LEU A 178 2.95 6.13 -13.44
N CYS A 179 3.12 5.50 -12.29
CA CYS A 179 2.88 6.22 -11.04
C CYS A 179 3.86 5.87 -9.93
N SER A 180 4.19 6.91 -9.16
CA SER A 180 4.67 6.76 -7.78
C SER A 180 3.55 7.05 -6.79
N LYS A 181 3.82 7.03 -5.47
CA LYS A 181 2.82 7.29 -4.41
C LYS A 181 1.94 8.52 -4.69
N ASN A 182 2.55 9.65 -5.11
CA ASN A 182 1.90 10.96 -5.09
C ASN A 182 1.70 11.58 -6.48
N VAL A 183 2.26 11.00 -7.53
CA VAL A 183 2.17 11.55 -8.89
C VAL A 183 1.87 10.49 -9.92
N SER A 184 1.18 10.91 -10.97
CA SER A 184 0.89 10.13 -12.17
C SER A 184 1.47 10.81 -13.41
N LEU A 185 1.97 10.00 -14.34
CA LEU A 185 2.30 10.42 -15.71
C LEU A 185 1.59 9.51 -16.71
N LEU A 186 1.35 10.03 -17.91
CA LEU A 186 0.76 9.28 -19.02
C LEU A 186 1.84 9.04 -20.08
N ALA A 187 1.92 7.81 -20.57
CA ALA A 187 2.80 7.46 -21.68
C ALA A 187 2.25 6.28 -22.49
N SER A 188 2.26 6.38 -23.82
CA SER A 188 1.96 5.27 -24.73
C SER A 188 3.21 4.42 -25.03
N ALA A 189 4.39 5.04 -25.01
CA ALA A 189 5.66 4.46 -25.39
C ALA A 189 6.83 4.99 -24.53
N PRO A 190 7.99 4.29 -24.51
CA PRO A 190 9.15 4.68 -23.69
C PRO A 190 9.63 6.12 -23.95
N SER A 191 9.60 6.58 -25.21
CA SER A 191 10.05 7.92 -25.60
C SER A 191 9.23 9.04 -24.95
N GLU A 192 7.98 8.78 -24.57
CA GLU A 192 7.12 9.79 -23.94
C GLU A 192 7.47 10.05 -22.47
N VAL A 193 8.23 9.15 -21.82
CA VAL A 193 8.66 9.29 -20.42
C VAL A 193 9.63 10.47 -20.24
N SER A 194 10.36 10.82 -21.29
CA SER A 194 11.35 11.90 -21.31
C SER A 194 10.77 13.26 -21.76
N LEU A 195 9.46 13.37 -21.98
CA LEU A 195 8.84 14.63 -22.40
C LEU A 195 9.05 15.75 -21.36
N PRO A 196 9.19 17.02 -21.80
CA PRO A 196 9.48 18.14 -20.90
C PRO A 196 8.50 18.30 -19.74
N GLN A 197 7.21 17.97 -19.91
CA GLN A 197 6.22 18.06 -18.84
C GLN A 197 6.50 17.12 -17.65
N TRP A 198 7.33 16.09 -17.84
CA TRP A 198 7.73 15.11 -16.82
C TRP A 198 9.14 15.34 -16.29
N SER A 199 9.78 16.45 -16.67
CA SER A 199 11.16 16.76 -16.28
C SER A 199 11.32 17.11 -14.81
N ASP A 200 10.26 17.63 -14.16
CA ASP A 200 10.25 17.98 -12.74
C ASP A 200 10.69 16.79 -11.87
N HIS A 201 11.55 17.08 -10.88
CA HIS A 201 12.10 16.10 -9.94
C HIS A 201 11.02 15.27 -9.24
N ARG A 202 9.83 15.83 -9.01
CA ARG A 202 8.69 15.11 -8.41
C ARG A 202 8.28 13.85 -9.18
N TYR A 203 8.54 13.79 -10.48
CA TYR A 203 8.25 12.62 -11.32
C TYR A 203 9.39 11.62 -11.40
N ARG A 204 10.53 11.85 -10.73
CA ARG A 204 11.71 10.97 -10.80
C ARG A 204 11.34 9.49 -10.61
N PHE A 205 10.61 9.17 -9.54
CA PHE A 205 10.21 7.79 -9.28
C PHE A 205 9.15 7.27 -10.26
N ALA A 206 8.19 8.10 -10.68
CA ALA A 206 7.20 7.69 -11.69
C ALA A 206 7.86 7.39 -13.05
N ARG A 207 8.91 8.15 -13.42
CA ARG A 207 9.73 7.89 -14.61
C ARG A 207 10.52 6.60 -14.49
N HIS A 208 11.13 6.33 -13.34
CA HIS A 208 11.81 5.05 -13.09
C HIS A 208 10.84 3.86 -13.17
N VAL A 209 9.63 4.00 -12.62
CA VAL A 209 8.57 2.99 -12.77
C VAL A 209 8.20 2.82 -14.23
N ALA A 210 8.06 3.91 -14.98
CA ALA A 210 7.74 3.85 -16.41
C ALA A 210 8.80 3.13 -17.25
N GLU A 211 10.08 3.47 -17.05
CA GLU A 211 11.23 2.83 -17.71
C GLU A 211 11.20 1.31 -17.52
N LEU A 212 11.10 0.85 -16.26
CA LEU A 212 11.09 -0.56 -15.93
C LEU A 212 9.80 -1.27 -16.35
N TRP A 213 8.66 -0.57 -16.33
CA TRP A 213 7.40 -1.12 -16.81
C TRP A 213 7.44 -1.39 -18.31
N PHE A 214 7.97 -0.47 -19.11
CA PHE A 214 8.10 -0.69 -20.55
C PHE A 214 9.11 -1.78 -20.89
N ASP A 215 10.20 -1.90 -20.13
CA ASP A 215 11.13 -3.03 -20.24
C ASP A 215 10.44 -4.37 -19.91
N GLN A 216 9.62 -4.43 -18.85
CA GLN A 216 8.81 -5.62 -18.54
C GLN A 216 7.82 -5.94 -19.67
N LEU A 217 7.06 -4.94 -20.14
CA LEU A 217 6.12 -5.11 -21.25
C LEU A 217 6.80 -5.60 -22.53
N GLY A 218 8.00 -5.09 -22.86
CA GLY A 218 8.74 -5.49 -24.05
C GLY A 218 9.17 -6.95 -24.07
N ARG A 219 9.21 -7.61 -22.90
CA ARG A 219 9.52 -9.04 -22.76
C ARG A 219 8.27 -9.93 -22.86
N LEU A 220 7.09 -9.35 -22.83
CA LEU A 220 5.83 -10.09 -22.91
C LEU A 220 5.39 -10.28 -24.35
N GLU A 221 4.83 -11.45 -24.63
CA GLU A 221 4.12 -11.72 -25.88
C GLU A 221 2.94 -10.74 -26.07
N GLU A 222 2.55 -10.49 -27.33
CA GLU A 222 1.46 -9.56 -27.65
C GLU A 222 0.16 -9.93 -26.93
N ARG A 223 -0.17 -11.23 -26.86
CA ARG A 223 -1.35 -11.72 -26.14
C ARG A 223 -1.32 -11.35 -24.66
N GLY A 224 -0.16 -11.43 -24.01
CA GLY A 224 0.02 -11.04 -22.61
C GLY A 224 -0.12 -9.52 -22.42
N ARG A 225 0.41 -8.73 -23.37
CA ARG A 225 0.28 -7.26 -23.35
C ARG A 225 -1.18 -6.82 -23.51
N GLU A 226 -1.94 -7.45 -24.41
CA GLU A 226 -3.37 -7.14 -24.57
C GLU A 226 -4.20 -7.53 -23.35
N ALA A 227 -3.95 -8.72 -22.78
CA ALA A 227 -4.61 -9.15 -21.55
C ALA A 227 -4.35 -8.17 -20.39
N LEU A 228 -3.13 -7.62 -20.28
CA LEU A 228 -2.81 -6.59 -19.30
C LEU A 228 -3.53 -5.26 -19.58
N ARG A 229 -3.57 -4.79 -20.84
CA ARG A 229 -4.31 -3.57 -21.20
C ARG A 229 -5.78 -3.67 -20.82
N GLU A 230 -6.42 -4.78 -21.18
CA GLU A 230 -7.83 -5.04 -20.86
C GLU A 230 -8.06 -5.10 -19.34
N ALA A 231 -7.25 -5.87 -18.62
CA ALA A 231 -7.40 -6.02 -17.18
C ALA A 231 -7.19 -4.69 -16.42
N LEU A 232 -6.20 -3.89 -16.84
CA LEU A 232 -5.77 -2.66 -16.19
C LEU A 232 -6.55 -1.41 -16.64
N ALA A 233 -7.46 -1.55 -17.61
CA ALA A 233 -8.42 -0.50 -17.96
C ALA A 233 -9.37 -0.15 -16.80
N ALA A 234 -9.61 -1.11 -15.90
CA ALA A 234 -10.49 -0.94 -14.73
C ALA A 234 -9.79 -1.23 -13.39
N ARG A 235 -8.46 -1.37 -13.41
CA ARG A 235 -7.66 -1.83 -12.26
C ARG A 235 -6.30 -1.15 -12.22
N THR A 236 -5.70 -1.13 -11.05
CA THR A 236 -4.33 -0.66 -10.84
C THR A 236 -3.49 -1.79 -10.26
N LEU A 237 -2.36 -2.08 -10.90
CA LEU A 237 -1.28 -2.85 -10.30
C LEU A 237 -0.60 -2.01 -9.23
N VAL A 238 -0.32 -2.63 -8.10
CA VAL A 238 0.47 -2.03 -7.02
C VAL A 238 1.67 -2.93 -6.76
N GLY A 239 2.83 -2.29 -6.76
CA GLY A 239 4.12 -2.91 -6.53
C GLY A 239 5.08 -1.93 -5.90
N GLU A 240 6.33 -2.37 -5.76
CA GLU A 240 7.42 -1.56 -5.22
C GLU A 240 8.58 -1.53 -6.22
N LEU A 241 9.13 -0.33 -6.42
CA LEU A 241 10.40 -0.08 -7.08
C LEU A 241 11.52 -0.29 -6.07
N VAL A 242 12.31 -1.35 -6.25
CA VAL A 242 13.41 -1.72 -5.37
C VAL A 242 14.75 -1.65 -6.10
N GLY A 243 15.84 -1.59 -5.33
CA GLY A 243 17.21 -1.55 -5.85
C GLY A 243 17.62 -0.18 -6.40
N GLY A 244 18.90 -0.04 -6.72
CA GLY A 244 19.49 1.15 -7.36
C GLY A 244 19.41 2.47 -6.57
N SER A 245 18.87 2.45 -5.34
CA SER A 245 18.95 3.58 -4.42
C SER A 245 19.55 3.11 -3.09
N GLY A 246 20.59 3.81 -2.63
CA GLY A 246 21.15 3.61 -1.30
C GLY A 246 20.26 4.17 -0.17
N ALA A 247 19.04 4.61 -0.46
CA ALA A 247 18.18 5.30 0.48
C ALA A 247 17.39 4.36 1.41
N HIS A 248 17.24 3.10 1.02
CA HIS A 248 16.47 2.07 1.73
C HIS A 248 17.37 1.20 2.62
N LEU A 249 16.82 0.64 3.71
CA LEU A 249 17.63 -0.12 4.67
C LEU A 249 17.92 -1.55 4.21
N VAL A 250 17.05 -2.11 3.38
CA VAL A 250 17.22 -3.45 2.79
C VAL A 250 17.99 -3.31 1.48
N ASP A 251 19.04 -4.09 1.32
CA ASP A 251 19.82 -4.11 0.09
C ASP A 251 19.15 -5.02 -0.96
N TYR A 252 18.76 -4.41 -2.07
CA TYR A 252 18.23 -5.11 -3.25
C TYR A 252 19.23 -5.11 -4.42
N GLY A 253 20.48 -4.73 -4.16
CA GLY A 253 21.53 -4.58 -5.15
C GLY A 253 21.45 -3.29 -5.96
N ALA A 254 22.43 -3.11 -6.84
CA ALA A 254 22.58 -1.92 -7.67
C ALA A 254 21.52 -1.79 -8.78
N LEU A 255 20.89 -2.90 -9.18
CA LEU A 255 19.93 -2.92 -10.28
C LEU A 255 18.52 -2.62 -9.78
N ARG A 256 17.87 -1.62 -10.41
CA ARG A 256 16.47 -1.29 -10.13
C ARG A 256 15.55 -2.37 -10.69
N SER A 257 14.50 -2.74 -9.96
CA SER A 257 13.46 -3.65 -10.44
C SER A 257 12.08 -3.33 -9.86
N LEU A 258 11.02 -3.78 -10.53
CA LEU A 258 9.64 -3.70 -10.03
C LEU A 258 9.19 -5.06 -9.49
N ARG A 259 8.62 -5.06 -8.28
CA ARG A 259 8.05 -6.23 -7.62
C ARG A 259 6.57 -5.98 -7.35
N TRP A 260 5.68 -6.74 -7.99
CA TRP A 260 4.24 -6.56 -7.90
C TRP A 260 3.62 -7.42 -6.80
N PHE A 261 2.58 -6.91 -6.14
CA PHE A 261 1.96 -7.65 -5.02
C PHE A 261 0.44 -7.50 -4.88
N ALA A 262 -0.18 -6.52 -5.54
CA ALA A 262 -1.64 -6.36 -5.45
C ALA A 262 -2.26 -5.84 -6.74
N VAL A 263 -3.55 -6.17 -6.92
CA VAL A 263 -4.41 -5.63 -7.96
C VAL A 263 -5.60 -4.92 -7.29
N VAL A 264 -5.79 -3.65 -7.60
CA VAL A 264 -6.81 -2.80 -7.00
C VAL A 264 -7.87 -2.42 -8.05
N PRO A 265 -9.13 -2.88 -7.91
CA PRO A 265 -10.22 -2.43 -8.77
C PRO A 265 -10.53 -0.94 -8.60
N HIS A 266 -10.77 -0.23 -9.71
CA HIS A 266 -11.10 1.20 -9.69
C HIS A 266 -12.47 1.45 -9.06
N ASP A 267 -13.49 0.72 -9.50
CA ASP A 267 -14.89 0.91 -9.08
C ASP A 267 -15.40 -0.27 -8.26
N SER A 268 -14.83 -0.45 -7.07
CA SER A 268 -15.26 -1.49 -6.12
C SER A 268 -15.15 -0.99 -4.68
N PRO A 269 -16.02 -1.47 -3.77
CA PRO A 269 -15.84 -1.25 -2.33
C PRO A 269 -14.65 -2.02 -1.76
N GLU A 270 -14.16 -3.05 -2.45
CA GLU A 270 -13.01 -3.86 -2.03
C GLU A 270 -11.74 -3.02 -1.89
N ALA A 271 -10.89 -3.39 -0.94
CA ALA A 271 -9.58 -2.79 -0.79
C ALA A 271 -8.64 -3.16 -1.97
N CYS A 272 -8.64 -4.45 -2.31
CA CYS A 272 -7.90 -5.09 -3.39
C CYS A 272 -8.38 -6.53 -3.55
N TRP A 273 -7.97 -7.18 -4.63
CA TRP A 273 -8.11 -8.64 -4.76
C TRP A 273 -7.38 -9.37 -3.64
N ALA A 274 -7.87 -10.56 -3.26
CA ALA A 274 -7.14 -11.45 -2.37
C ALA A 274 -5.74 -11.75 -2.93
N PRO A 275 -4.71 -11.94 -2.08
CA PRO A 275 -3.34 -12.15 -2.58
C PRO A 275 -3.19 -13.35 -3.51
N SER A 276 -3.84 -14.47 -3.23
CA SER A 276 -3.82 -15.65 -4.11
C SER A 276 -4.26 -15.30 -5.54
N ARG A 277 -5.35 -14.55 -5.68
CA ARG A 277 -5.86 -14.07 -6.98
C ARG A 277 -4.92 -13.05 -7.63
N SER A 278 -4.42 -12.08 -6.85
CA SER A 278 -3.50 -11.05 -7.36
C SER A 278 -2.21 -11.67 -7.90
N LEU A 279 -1.59 -12.55 -7.13
CA LEU A 279 -0.32 -13.17 -7.47
C LEU A 279 -0.46 -14.16 -8.63
N ALA A 280 -1.53 -14.96 -8.65
CA ALA A 280 -1.81 -15.85 -9.80
C ALA A 280 -1.97 -15.06 -11.10
N PHE A 281 -2.68 -13.92 -11.07
CA PHE A 281 -2.80 -13.03 -12.22
C PHE A 281 -1.46 -12.46 -12.67
N LEU A 282 -0.66 -11.93 -11.72
CA LEU A 282 0.65 -11.33 -12.00
C LEU A 282 1.64 -12.35 -12.56
N GLN A 283 1.73 -13.53 -11.93
CA GLN A 283 2.61 -14.61 -12.35
C GLN A 283 2.18 -15.19 -13.70
N GLY A 284 0.87 -15.35 -13.93
CA GLY A 284 0.32 -15.76 -15.22
C GLY A 284 0.61 -14.77 -16.34
N ALA A 285 0.77 -13.48 -16.02
CA ALA A 285 1.21 -12.44 -16.93
C ALA A 285 2.75 -12.33 -17.06
N GLY A 286 3.52 -13.21 -16.41
CA GLY A 286 4.98 -13.17 -16.43
C GLY A 286 5.61 -12.02 -15.64
N LEU A 287 4.85 -11.39 -14.74
CA LEU A 287 5.32 -10.24 -13.95
C LEU A 287 6.01 -10.70 -12.65
N PRO A 288 7.17 -10.11 -12.27
CA PRO A 288 7.84 -10.46 -11.01
C PRO A 288 6.99 -10.08 -9.80
N THR A 289 6.80 -11.03 -8.88
CA THR A 289 6.04 -10.82 -7.65
C THR A 289 6.91 -10.85 -6.40
N VAL A 290 6.36 -10.37 -5.29
CA VAL A 290 6.89 -10.62 -3.95
C VAL A 290 6.58 -12.06 -3.49
N ALA A 291 7.30 -12.54 -2.48
CA ALA A 291 6.97 -13.81 -1.83
C ALA A 291 5.67 -13.71 -1.02
N SER A 292 4.92 -14.81 -0.97
CA SER A 292 3.65 -14.89 -0.24
C SER A 292 3.43 -16.27 0.35
N GLU A 293 2.80 -16.30 1.52
CA GLU A 293 2.44 -17.51 2.25
C GLU A 293 1.09 -17.31 2.96
N GLN A 294 0.27 -18.35 3.02
CA GLN A 294 -0.88 -18.37 3.91
C GLN A 294 -0.44 -18.86 5.30
N ILE A 295 -0.81 -18.14 6.35
CA ILE A 295 -0.51 -18.50 7.73
C ILE A 295 -1.79 -18.85 8.49
N GLY A 296 -1.67 -19.74 9.49
CA GLY A 296 -2.80 -20.26 10.24
C GLY A 296 -3.52 -21.43 9.53
N PRO A 297 -4.77 -21.76 9.93
CA PRO A 297 -5.51 -22.88 9.37
C PRO A 297 -5.73 -22.75 7.85
N ALA A 298 -5.64 -23.87 7.13
CA ALA A 298 -5.86 -23.92 5.67
C ALA A 298 -7.27 -23.42 5.28
N THR A 299 -8.26 -23.69 6.12
CA THR A 299 -9.67 -23.28 5.96
C THR A 299 -9.97 -21.89 6.53
N GLY A 300 -8.97 -21.20 7.08
CA GLY A 300 -9.10 -19.92 7.74
C GLY A 300 -9.57 -20.01 9.18
N CYS A 301 -9.34 -18.93 9.92
CA CYS A 301 -9.72 -18.78 11.31
C CYS A 301 -11.23 -18.61 11.42
N GLY A 302 -11.89 -19.59 12.04
CA GLY A 302 -13.32 -19.57 12.33
C GLY A 302 -13.65 -18.95 13.68
N SER A 303 -12.65 -18.70 14.52
CA SER A 303 -12.83 -18.12 15.85
C SER A 303 -11.83 -16.99 16.16
N PRO A 304 -12.16 -16.13 17.16
CA PRO A 304 -11.23 -15.13 17.69
C PRO A 304 -9.92 -15.73 18.22
N SER A 305 -9.97 -16.88 18.89
CA SER A 305 -8.79 -17.52 19.48
C SER A 305 -7.84 -18.07 18.43
N GLU A 306 -8.36 -18.69 17.36
CA GLU A 306 -7.55 -19.15 16.22
C GLU A 306 -6.84 -17.98 15.53
N LEU A 307 -7.56 -16.87 15.31
CA LEU A 307 -6.99 -15.68 14.69
C LEU A 307 -5.91 -15.05 15.58
N LEU A 308 -6.19 -14.86 16.87
CA LEU A 308 -5.22 -14.30 17.81
C LEU A 308 -3.95 -15.17 17.91
N GLY A 309 -4.09 -16.49 17.98
CA GLY A 309 -2.97 -17.43 17.95
C GLY A 309 -2.12 -17.28 16.68
N THR A 310 -2.78 -17.18 15.52
CA THR A 310 -2.12 -16.96 14.23
C THR A 310 -1.34 -15.63 14.22
N LEU A 311 -1.92 -14.55 14.74
CA LEU A 311 -1.28 -13.24 14.76
C LEU A 311 -0.12 -13.16 15.75
N ARG A 312 -0.20 -13.82 16.90
CA ARG A 312 0.91 -13.92 17.86
C ARG A 312 2.09 -14.64 17.25
N ALA A 313 1.88 -15.82 16.66
CA ALA A 313 2.93 -16.57 15.99
C ALA A 313 3.57 -15.75 14.84
N ALA A 314 2.78 -15.03 14.06
CA ALA A 314 3.29 -14.17 13.00
C ALA A 314 4.12 -12.99 13.54
N SER A 315 3.69 -12.38 14.65
CA SER A 315 4.41 -11.30 15.31
C SER A 315 5.73 -11.78 15.90
N GLU A 316 5.73 -12.91 16.62
CA GLU A 316 6.93 -13.52 17.17
C GLU A 316 7.93 -13.87 16.06
N ALA A 317 7.46 -14.46 14.97
CA ALA A 317 8.30 -14.75 13.80
C ALA A 317 8.87 -13.48 13.17
N ALA A 318 8.11 -12.39 13.09
CA ALA A 318 8.61 -11.11 12.58
C ALA A 318 9.62 -10.46 13.53
N GLU A 319 9.42 -10.55 14.84
CA GLU A 319 10.34 -10.01 15.85
C GLU A 319 11.68 -10.77 15.87
N ALA A 320 11.64 -12.10 15.67
CA ALA A 320 12.83 -12.95 15.68
C ALA A 320 13.59 -12.98 14.35
N ALA A 321 12.94 -12.64 13.23
CA ALA A 321 13.57 -12.74 11.91
C ALA A 321 14.62 -11.64 11.68
N PRO A 322 15.83 -12.00 11.18
CA PRO A 322 16.85 -11.02 10.84
C PRO A 322 16.44 -10.21 9.60
N LEU A 323 16.97 -8.98 9.51
CA LEU A 323 16.73 -8.07 8.38
C LEU A 323 17.14 -8.71 7.04
N ALA A 324 18.21 -9.49 7.02
CA ALA A 324 18.70 -10.15 5.80
C ALA A 324 17.69 -11.16 5.21
N GLU A 325 16.83 -11.76 6.04
CA GLU A 325 15.87 -12.76 5.62
C GLU A 325 14.47 -12.18 5.40
N ALA A 326 14.00 -11.34 6.34
CA ALA A 326 12.64 -10.80 6.32
C ALA A 326 12.56 -9.36 5.81
N GLY A 327 13.69 -8.73 5.48
CA GLY A 327 13.75 -7.35 5.05
C GLY A 327 13.11 -6.41 6.07
N GLU A 328 12.24 -5.50 5.59
CA GLU A 328 11.47 -4.62 6.50
C GLU A 328 10.46 -5.39 7.36
N GLY A 329 10.02 -6.58 6.91
CA GLY A 329 9.00 -7.41 7.55
C GLY A 329 7.93 -7.84 6.56
N PHE A 330 6.67 -7.86 7.03
CA PHE A 330 5.56 -8.45 6.29
C PHE A 330 4.35 -7.52 6.21
N VAL A 331 3.57 -7.68 5.15
CA VAL A 331 2.20 -7.16 5.05
C VAL A 331 1.24 -8.34 5.22
N LEU A 332 0.35 -8.23 6.20
CA LEU A 332 -0.71 -9.20 6.44
C LEU A 332 -1.99 -8.74 5.74
N TYR A 333 -2.57 -9.65 4.97
CA TYR A 333 -3.86 -9.49 4.31
C TYR A 333 -4.88 -10.37 5.02
N PHE A 334 -5.97 -9.76 5.47
CA PHE A 334 -7.08 -10.45 6.10
C PHE A 334 -8.16 -10.62 5.04
N VAL A 335 -8.40 -11.85 4.64
CA VAL A 335 -9.29 -12.20 3.54
C VAL A 335 -10.49 -12.95 4.11
N SER A 336 -11.68 -12.38 3.92
CA SER A 336 -12.92 -13.01 4.32
C SER A 336 -13.37 -14.00 3.24
N VAL A 337 -13.57 -15.26 3.62
CA VAL A 337 -13.99 -16.33 2.71
C VAL A 337 -15.28 -17.00 3.20
N PRO A 338 -16.17 -17.44 2.31
CA PRO A 338 -17.32 -18.24 2.72
C PRO A 338 -16.86 -19.54 3.39
N GLU A 339 -17.60 -20.01 4.39
CA GLU A 339 -17.31 -21.30 5.02
C GLU A 339 -17.43 -22.45 4.02
N GLY A 340 -16.47 -23.38 4.03
CA GLY A 340 -16.42 -24.51 3.10
C GLY A 340 -16.11 -24.16 1.64
N ALA A 341 -15.76 -22.90 1.34
CA ALA A 341 -15.44 -22.47 -0.01
C ALA A 341 -14.19 -23.19 -0.54
N VAL A 342 -14.36 -23.98 -1.59
CA VAL A 342 -13.26 -24.50 -2.42
C VAL A 342 -12.80 -23.43 -3.42
N ASP A 343 -13.76 -22.61 -3.89
CA ASP A 343 -13.49 -21.50 -4.80
C ASP A 343 -13.36 -20.17 -4.04
N LEU A 344 -12.21 -19.52 -4.21
CA LEU A 344 -11.89 -18.22 -3.62
C LEU A 344 -12.39 -17.04 -4.47
N SER A 345 -13.21 -17.26 -5.50
CA SER A 345 -13.79 -16.20 -6.31
C SER A 345 -14.63 -15.19 -5.50
N ALA A 346 -15.29 -15.67 -4.44
CA ALA A 346 -16.05 -14.86 -3.48
C ALA A 346 -15.22 -14.33 -2.29
N ALA A 347 -13.90 -14.54 -2.31
CA ALA A 347 -13.00 -14.05 -1.28
C ALA A 347 -12.79 -12.54 -1.42
N SER A 348 -12.82 -11.81 -0.29
CA SER A 348 -12.62 -10.36 -0.29
C SER A 348 -11.63 -9.94 0.78
N THR A 349 -10.68 -9.07 0.42
CA THR A 349 -9.73 -8.50 1.39
C THR A 349 -10.46 -7.48 2.25
N VAL A 350 -10.60 -7.77 3.54
CA VAL A 350 -11.34 -6.93 4.50
C VAL A 350 -10.43 -5.94 5.23
N TRP A 351 -9.16 -6.30 5.43
CA TRP A 351 -8.19 -5.45 6.13
C TRP A 351 -6.74 -5.78 5.73
N LEU A 352 -5.84 -4.81 5.92
CA LEU A 352 -4.40 -4.97 5.72
C LEU A 352 -3.64 -4.38 6.92
N GLY A 353 -2.56 -5.03 7.32
CA GLY A 353 -1.66 -4.55 8.37
C GLY A 353 -0.21 -4.84 8.04
N LYS A 354 0.72 -4.18 8.74
CA LYS A 354 2.17 -4.44 8.60
C LYS A 354 2.76 -4.90 9.92
N LEU A 355 3.60 -5.92 9.85
CA LEU A 355 4.50 -6.35 10.92
C LEU A 355 5.92 -6.02 10.45
N LYS A 356 6.71 -5.35 11.28
CA LYS A 356 8.08 -4.99 10.94
C LYS A 356 9.05 -5.74 11.83
N THR A 357 10.21 -6.10 11.29
CA THR A 357 11.24 -6.76 12.09
C THR A 357 11.77 -5.83 13.18
N ALA A 358 12.21 -6.41 14.30
CA ALA A 358 12.83 -5.67 15.39
C ALA A 358 14.04 -4.86 14.90
N GLU A 359 14.92 -5.54 14.15
CA GLU A 359 16.14 -4.99 13.58
C GLU A 359 15.85 -3.80 12.66
N TYR A 360 14.88 -3.93 11.73
CA TYR A 360 14.50 -2.81 10.87
C TYR A 360 13.99 -1.61 11.67
N ARG A 361 13.15 -1.84 12.69
CA ARG A 361 12.63 -0.73 13.53
C ARG A 361 13.76 -0.01 14.28
N LEU A 362 14.74 -0.75 14.79
CA LEU A 362 15.92 -0.19 15.44
C LEU A 362 16.74 0.65 14.45
N LEU A 363 17.15 0.06 13.33
CA LEU A 363 17.95 0.73 12.30
C LEU A 363 17.23 1.96 11.74
N ARG A 364 15.92 1.89 11.56
CA ARG A 364 15.12 3.04 11.11
C ARG A 364 15.14 4.17 12.14
N ARG A 365 15.02 3.87 13.44
CA ARG A 365 15.11 4.88 14.51
C ARG A 365 16.49 5.52 14.55
N VAL A 366 17.55 4.73 14.42
CA VAL A 366 18.94 5.22 14.37
C VAL A 366 19.13 6.14 13.15
N CYS A 367 18.73 5.68 11.95
CA CYS A 367 18.78 6.44 10.71
C CYS A 367 18.06 7.80 10.81
N GLU A 368 16.85 7.84 11.37
CA GLU A 368 16.12 9.10 11.53
C GLU A 368 16.75 10.04 12.58
N LYS A 369 17.29 9.50 13.68
CA LYS A 369 18.06 10.30 14.65
C LYS A 369 19.33 10.87 14.03
N ALA A 370 20.06 10.07 13.25
CA ALA A 370 21.27 10.51 12.54
C ALA A 370 20.95 11.63 11.53
N LYS A 371 19.84 11.51 10.78
CA LYS A 371 19.35 12.58 9.88
C LYS A 371 19.07 13.87 10.63
N HIS A 372 18.43 13.80 11.79
CA HIS A 372 18.13 14.97 12.60
C HIS A 372 19.42 15.62 13.12
N PHE A 373 20.36 14.81 13.62
CA PHE A 373 21.66 15.28 14.07
C PHE A 373 22.44 15.97 12.95
N ALA A 374 22.56 15.34 11.77
CA ALA A 374 23.25 15.89 10.61
C ALA A 374 22.67 17.25 10.18
N ARG A 375 21.34 17.36 10.13
CA ARG A 375 20.65 18.64 9.83
C ARG A 375 20.95 19.71 10.88
N GLY A 376 20.96 19.35 12.17
CA GLY A 376 21.29 20.27 13.26
C GLY A 376 22.75 20.72 13.23
N ALA A 377 23.66 19.85 12.78
CA ALA A 377 25.09 20.14 12.63
C ALA A 377 25.44 20.91 11.34
N GLY A 378 24.46 21.18 10.47
CA GLY A 378 24.71 21.82 9.17
C GLY A 378 25.36 20.91 8.13
N CYS A 379 25.46 19.60 8.38
CA CYS A 379 25.95 18.63 7.41
C CYS A 379 24.89 18.46 6.31
N ILE A 380 25.23 18.87 5.09
CA ILE A 380 24.29 18.94 3.96
C ILE A 380 23.97 17.55 3.39
N LEU A 381 24.87 16.56 3.55
CA LEU A 381 24.73 15.25 2.91
C LEU A 381 24.44 14.15 3.93
N VAL A 382 23.14 13.97 4.18
CA VAL A 382 22.57 12.81 4.88
C VAL A 382 23.02 11.48 4.24
N GLU A 383 23.31 11.47 2.94
CA GLU A 383 23.75 10.28 2.20
C GLU A 383 25.14 9.79 2.62
N ASP A 384 26.05 10.69 3.02
CA ASP A 384 27.41 10.32 3.46
C ASP A 384 27.35 9.60 4.81
N VAL A 385 26.57 10.14 5.76
CA VAL A 385 26.37 9.54 7.10
C VAL A 385 25.77 8.12 7.01
N LEU A 386 24.82 7.92 6.09
CA LEU A 386 24.21 6.60 5.89
C LEU A 386 25.15 5.62 5.18
N THR A 387 26.02 6.11 4.32
CA THR A 387 27.02 5.30 3.63
C THR A 387 28.12 4.85 4.58
N GLU A 388 28.54 5.72 5.50
CA GLU A 388 29.56 5.43 6.51
C GLU A 388 29.03 4.44 7.57
N PHE A 389 27.80 4.61 8.06
CA PHE A 389 27.17 3.68 9.02
C PHE A 389 26.96 2.26 8.46
N ARG A 390 26.89 2.08 7.13
CA ARG A 390 26.79 0.73 6.51
C ARG A 390 28.14 0.06 6.30
N ARG A 391 29.25 0.81 6.40
CA ARG A 391 30.60 0.27 6.24
C ARG A 391 31.15 -0.31 7.54
N GLU A 392 30.68 0.21 8.67
CA GLU A 392 30.89 -0.37 10.00
C GLU A 392 29.94 -1.55 10.23
#